data_AF-A0A367LWT6-F1
#
_entry.id   AF-A0A367LWT6-F1
#
_cell.length_a   1.000
_cell.length_b   1.000
_cell.length_c   1.000
_cell.angle_alpha   90.00
_cell.angle_beta   90.00
_cell.angle_gamma   90.00
#
_symmetry.space_group_name_H-M   'P 1'
#
loop_
_entity.id
_entity.type
_entity.pdbx_description
1 polymer ?
#
loop_
_entity_poly.entity_id
_entity_poly.type
_entity_poly.pdbx_seq_one_letter_code
_entity_poly.pdbx_strand_id
1 'polypeptide(L)'
;QLAQPAVVDNFVTSALQEDHLSLGTSAALKLGRALENLRRILAIEYLLAAQAFDFLAPQRFGQGTAAAWGILRERVPAYDTDRWLAPDIASAAAILGERKSLARLAASIGDLQ
;
A
#
# COMPACT_ATOMS: atom_id res chain seq x y z
N GLN A 1 16.75 7.62 -3.39
CA GLN A 1 16.99 7.03 -4.74
C GLN A 1 15.73 6.97 -5.61
N LEU A 2 14.63 6.32 -5.19
CA LEU A 2 13.42 6.21 -6.03
C LEU A 2 12.67 7.53 -6.26
N ALA A 3 12.73 8.46 -5.29
CA ALA A 3 12.08 9.77 -5.39
C ALA A 3 12.87 10.82 -6.22
N GLN A 4 14.10 10.51 -6.62
CA GLN A 4 14.85 11.41 -7.50
C GLN A 4 14.12 11.50 -8.85
N PRO A 5 13.84 12.70 -9.39
CA PRO A 5 13.22 12.81 -10.71
C PRO A 5 14.14 12.16 -11.76
N ALA A 6 13.60 11.33 -12.65
CA ALA A 6 14.39 10.77 -13.75
C ALA A 6 14.59 11.78 -14.89
N VAL A 7 13.66 12.73 -15.03
CA VAL A 7 13.63 13.72 -16.12
C VAL A 7 14.75 14.77 -16.05
N VAL A 8 15.51 14.82 -14.95
CA VAL A 8 16.64 15.76 -14.82
C VAL A 8 17.94 15.22 -15.43
N ASP A 9 17.96 13.94 -15.78
CA ASP A 9 19.08 13.33 -16.51
C ASP A 9 18.86 13.52 -18.03
N ASN A 10 19.94 13.67 -18.79
CA ASN A 10 19.88 13.74 -20.26
C ASN A 10 21.12 13.12 -20.88
N PHE A 11 20.97 12.53 -22.07
CA PHE A 11 22.06 11.95 -22.84
C PHE A 11 21.89 12.32 -24.30
N VAL A 12 23.00 12.63 -24.97
CA VAL A 12 23.01 12.82 -26.43
C VAL A 12 23.06 11.47 -27.09
N THR A 13 22.12 11.21 -27.98
CA THR A 13 22.07 10.00 -28.79
C THR A 13 21.89 10.36 -30.27
N SER A 14 22.07 9.38 -31.16
CA SER A 14 21.85 9.55 -32.60
C SER A 14 22.56 10.76 -33.22
N ALA A 15 23.84 10.97 -32.89
CA ALA A 15 24.67 12.08 -33.40
C ALA A 15 24.00 13.46 -33.32
N LEU A 16 23.43 13.80 -32.15
CA LEU A 16 22.70 15.05 -31.85
C LEU A 16 21.31 15.16 -32.50
N GLN A 17 20.77 14.11 -33.12
CA GLN A 17 19.35 14.09 -33.52
C GLN A 17 18.42 13.91 -32.32
N GLU A 18 18.87 13.17 -31.31
CA GLU A 18 18.15 12.93 -30.06
C GLU A 18 18.98 13.53 -28.92
N ASP A 19 19.00 14.86 -28.86
CA ASP A 19 19.76 15.66 -27.90
C ASP A 19 18.98 15.99 -26.62
N HIS A 20 17.69 15.63 -26.57
CA HIS A 20 16.84 15.75 -25.38
C HIS A 20 15.95 14.50 -25.17
N LEU A 21 16.13 13.83 -24.03
CA LEU A 21 15.39 12.62 -23.67
C LEU A 21 14.46 12.87 -22.47
N SER A 22 13.28 12.24 -22.48
CA SER A 22 12.29 12.37 -21.39
C SER A 22 12.51 11.40 -20.23
N LEU A 23 13.21 10.29 -20.48
CA LEU A 23 13.44 9.19 -19.54
C LEU A 23 12.15 8.62 -18.89
N GLY A 24 11.03 8.68 -19.62
CA GLY A 24 9.70 8.27 -19.15
C GLY A 24 9.62 6.81 -18.69
N THR A 25 10.25 5.89 -19.41
CA THR A 25 10.27 4.46 -19.02
C THR A 25 10.97 4.26 -17.68
N SER A 26 12.12 4.90 -17.46
CA SER A 26 12.83 4.86 -16.19
C SER A 26 11.99 5.45 -15.06
N ALA A 27 11.29 6.55 -15.30
CA ALA A 27 10.37 7.15 -14.33
C ALA A 27 9.23 6.18 -13.94
N ALA A 28 8.60 5.53 -14.92
CA ALA A 28 7.51 4.58 -14.68
C ALA A 28 7.96 3.35 -13.86
N LEU A 29 9.16 2.81 -14.17
CA LEU A 29 9.72 1.69 -13.42
C LEU A 29 10.04 2.06 -11.96
N LYS A 30 10.57 3.27 -11.73
CA LYS A 30 10.81 3.80 -10.38
C LYS A 30 9.51 3.97 -9.60
N LEU A 31 8.47 4.49 -10.23
CA LEU A 31 7.15 4.64 -9.63
C LEU A 31 6.57 3.27 -9.23
N GLY A 32 6.63 2.27 -10.12
CA GLY A 32 6.14 0.91 -9.81
C GLY A 32 6.82 0.33 -8.57
N ARG A 33 8.15 0.48 -8.45
CA ARG A 33 8.90 0.04 -7.26
C ARG A 33 8.50 0.83 -6.00
N ALA A 34 8.30 2.14 -6.12
CA ALA A 34 7.91 2.99 -5.01
C ALA A 34 6.52 2.64 -4.48
N LEU A 35 5.55 2.39 -5.37
CA LEU A 35 4.19 1.97 -5.01
C LEU A 35 4.19 0.59 -4.34
N GLU A 36 4.99 -0.36 -4.82
CA GLU A 36 5.13 -1.67 -4.17
C GLU A 36 5.69 -1.55 -2.74
N ASN A 37 6.71 -0.70 -2.54
CA ASN A 37 7.26 -0.44 -1.21
C ASN A 37 6.22 0.23 -0.30
N LEU A 38 5.51 1.25 -0.81
CA LEU A 38 4.48 1.96 -0.07
C LEU A 38 3.37 1.00 0.39
N ARG A 39 2.90 0.11 -0.50
CA ARG A 39 1.88 -0.89 -0.17
C ARG A 39 2.32 -1.80 0.99
N ARG A 40 3.59 -2.21 1.04
CA ARG A 40 4.12 -3.02 2.15
C ARG A 40 4.20 -2.22 3.46
N ILE A 41 4.60 -0.95 3.39
CA ILE A 41 4.63 -0.06 4.56
C ILE A 41 3.21 0.09 5.13
N LEU A 42 2.23 0.40 4.28
CA LEU A 42 0.83 0.51 4.67
C LEU A 42 0.25 -0.81 5.19
N ALA A 43 0.68 -1.95 4.64
CA ALA A 43 0.27 -3.26 5.14
C ALA A 43 0.76 -3.50 6.57
N ILE A 44 2.00 -3.12 6.89
CA ILE A 44 2.54 -3.21 8.26
C ILE A 44 1.77 -2.28 9.19
N GLU A 45 1.53 -1.03 8.78
CA GLU A 45 0.74 -0.08 9.56
C GLU A 45 -0.68 -0.60 9.85
N TYR A 46 -1.33 -1.18 8.84
CA TYR A 46 -2.66 -1.77 8.97
C TYR A 46 -2.71 -2.93 9.96
N LEU A 47 -1.71 -3.83 9.94
CA LEU A 47 -1.56 -4.90 10.92
C LEU A 47 -1.40 -4.35 12.33
N LEU A 48 -0.52 -3.37 12.52
CA LEU A 48 -0.26 -2.75 13.82
C LEU A 48 -1.49 -2.02 14.36
N ALA A 49 -2.18 -1.26 13.52
CA ALA A 49 -3.41 -0.56 13.90
C ALA A 49 -4.51 -1.54 14.32
N ALA A 50 -4.72 -2.61 13.56
CA ALA A 50 -5.70 -3.62 13.91
C ALA A 50 -5.35 -4.35 15.21
N GLN A 51 -4.07 -4.66 15.42
CA GLN A 51 -3.61 -5.26 16.67
C GLN A 51 -3.79 -4.32 17.86
N ALA A 52 -3.49 -3.03 17.70
CA ALA A 52 -3.72 -2.03 18.75
C ALA A 52 -5.20 -1.97 19.15
N PHE A 53 -6.10 -2.09 18.18
CA PHE A 53 -7.54 -2.15 18.46
C PHE A 53 -7.99 -3.43 19.16
N ASP A 54 -7.36 -4.57 18.90
CA ASP A 54 -7.66 -5.82 19.63
C ASP A 54 -7.33 -5.70 21.12
N PHE A 55 -6.33 -4.88 21.48
CA PHE A 55 -5.99 -4.61 22.88
C PHE A 55 -6.95 -3.64 23.58
N LEU A 56 -7.75 -2.88 22.83
CA LEU A 56 -8.64 -1.85 23.38
C LEU A 56 -10.09 -2.37 23.44
N ALA A 57 -10.50 -2.88 24.60
CA ALA A 57 -11.88 -3.26 24.87
C ALA A 57 -12.62 -2.21 25.74
N PRO A 58 -13.90 -1.88 25.46
CA PRO A 58 -14.65 -2.24 24.25
C PRO A 58 -14.24 -1.38 23.04
N GLN A 59 -14.18 -1.99 21.85
CA GLN A 59 -13.80 -1.28 20.63
C GLN A 59 -14.83 -0.21 20.26
N ARG A 60 -14.38 1.04 20.08
CA ARG A 60 -15.19 2.14 19.53
C ARG A 60 -14.66 2.51 18.15
N PHE A 61 -15.21 1.86 17.12
CA PHE A 61 -14.84 2.14 15.74
C PHE A 61 -15.80 3.10 15.07
N GLY A 62 -15.28 3.96 14.18
CA GLY A 62 -16.09 4.52 13.10
C GLY A 62 -16.44 3.44 12.07
N GLN A 63 -17.47 3.68 11.26
CA GLN A 63 -17.99 2.69 10.29
C GLN A 63 -16.91 2.13 9.35
N GLY A 64 -16.09 3.01 8.75
CA GLY A 64 -14.99 2.59 7.88
C GLY A 64 -13.88 1.84 8.61
N THR A 65 -13.53 2.27 9.82
CA THR A 65 -12.52 1.59 10.64
C THR A 65 -12.99 0.18 11.03
N ALA A 66 -14.27 0.02 11.39
CA ALA A 66 -14.84 -1.29 11.70
C ALA A 66 -14.80 -2.22 10.49
N ALA A 67 -15.18 -1.71 9.32
CA ALA A 67 -15.14 -2.48 8.07
C ALA A 67 -13.71 -2.88 7.69
N ALA A 68 -12.75 -1.95 7.76
CA ALA A 68 -11.35 -2.23 7.50
C ALA A 68 -10.80 -3.25 8.49
N TRP A 69 -10.99 -3.07 9.80
CA TRP A 69 -10.54 -4.02 10.81
C TRP A 69 -11.11 -5.43 10.56
N GLY A 70 -12.41 -5.52 10.26
CA GLY A 70 -13.08 -6.79 9.94
C GLY A 70 -12.51 -7.48 8.70
N ILE A 71 -12.30 -6.76 7.60
CA ILE A 71 -11.70 -7.30 6.37
C ILE A 71 -10.32 -7.91 6.65
N LEU A 72 -9.50 -7.28 7.49
CA LEU A 72 -8.20 -7.83 7.85
C LEU A 72 -8.34 -9.09 8.69
N ARG A 73 -9.21 -9.07 9.71
CA ARG A 73 -9.40 -10.19 10.64
C ARG A 73 -10.04 -11.42 9.99
N GLU A 74 -10.72 -11.26 8.86
CA GLU A 74 -11.15 -12.38 8.01
C GLU A 74 -9.98 -13.19 7.41
N ARG A 75 -8.78 -12.60 7.29
CA ARG A 75 -7.62 -13.22 6.63
C ARG A 75 -6.37 -13.32 7.49
N VAL A 76 -6.23 -12.45 8.48
CA VAL A 76 -5.07 -12.38 9.37
C VAL A 76 -5.57 -12.38 10.82
N PRO A 77 -5.33 -13.46 11.57
CA PRO A 77 -5.73 -13.53 12.97
C PRO A 77 -4.99 -12.50 13.83
N ALA A 78 -5.56 -12.16 14.98
CA ALA A 78 -4.87 -11.36 15.98
C ALA A 78 -3.51 -11.99 16.33
N TYR A 79 -2.54 -11.14 16.67
CA TYR A 79 -1.19 -11.54 17.05
C TYR A 79 -1.13 -11.76 18.56
N ASP A 80 -1.43 -12.99 18.99
CA ASP A 80 -1.50 -13.40 20.39
C ASP A 80 -0.18 -14.02 20.90
N THR A 81 0.47 -14.79 20.02
CA THR A 81 1.71 -15.50 20.24
C THR A 81 2.66 -15.25 19.08
N ASP A 82 3.95 -15.31 19.35
CA ASP A 82 4.95 -15.04 18.33
C ASP A 82 4.86 -16.04 17.18
N ARG A 83 4.82 -15.50 15.96
CA ARG A 83 4.79 -16.27 14.72
C ARG A 83 5.54 -15.55 13.62
N TRP A 84 5.80 -16.28 12.54
CA TRP A 84 6.40 -15.70 11.36
C TRP A 84 5.47 -14.65 10.73
N LEU A 85 5.90 -13.38 10.72
CA LEU A 85 5.10 -12.23 10.28
C LEU A 85 5.04 -12.02 8.76
N ALA A 86 5.98 -12.58 7.99
CA ALA A 86 6.05 -12.28 6.55
C ALA A 86 4.77 -12.69 5.78
N PRO A 87 4.11 -13.83 6.06
CA PRO A 87 2.82 -14.18 5.48
C PRO A 87 1.71 -13.18 5.83
N ASP A 88 1.68 -12.68 7.06
CA ASP A 88 0.69 -11.70 7.51
C ASP A 88 0.86 -10.37 6.77
N ILE A 89 2.10 -9.89 6.63
CA ILE A 89 2.44 -8.69 5.86
C ILE A 89 2.04 -8.87 4.38
N ALA A 90 2.34 -10.04 3.80
CA ALA A 90 1.96 -10.35 2.42
C ALA A 90 0.43 -10.39 2.23
N SER A 91 -0.29 -10.99 3.17
CA SER A 91 -1.76 -11.05 3.18
C SER A 91 -2.37 -9.65 3.29
N ALA A 92 -1.90 -8.83 4.22
CA ALA A 92 -2.35 -7.44 4.36
C ALA A 92 -2.04 -6.61 3.10
N ALA A 93 -0.84 -6.75 2.50
CA ALA A 93 -0.50 -6.08 1.25
C ALA A 93 -1.38 -6.55 0.07
N ALA A 94 -1.79 -7.81 0.05
CA ALA A 94 -2.73 -8.33 -0.95
C ALA A 94 -4.12 -7.71 -0.77
N ILE A 95 -4.63 -7.63 0.47
CA ILE A 95 -5.91 -6.97 0.77
C ILE A 95 -5.92 -5.53 0.25
N LEU A 96 -4.85 -4.76 0.48
CA LEU A 96 -4.72 -3.38 0.01
C LEU A 96 -4.66 -3.26 -1.52
N GLY A 97 -4.16 -4.28 -2.21
CA GLY A 97 -4.08 -4.32 -3.68
C GLY A 97 -5.34 -4.83 -4.38
N GLU A 98 -6.27 -5.45 -3.64
CA GLU A 98 -7.48 -6.04 -4.19
C GLU A 98 -8.58 -4.99 -4.37
N ARG A 99 -9.02 -4.79 -5.62
CA ARG A 99 -10.14 -3.88 -5.93
C ARG A 99 -11.43 -4.25 -5.18
N LYS A 100 -11.66 -5.54 -4.92
CA LYS A 100 -12.83 -6.04 -4.17
C LYS A 100 -12.82 -5.53 -2.72
N SER A 101 -11.66 -5.57 -2.07
CA SER A 101 -11.50 -5.13 -0.67
C SER A 101 -11.73 -3.63 -0.55
N LEU A 102 -11.16 -2.84 -1.47
CA LEU A 102 -11.38 -1.40 -1.53
C LEU A 102 -12.83 -1.03 -1.84
N ALA A 103 -13.49 -1.74 -2.77
CA ALA A 103 -14.89 -1.51 -3.08
C ALA A 103 -15.82 -1.81 -1.88
N ARG A 104 -15.54 -2.88 -1.13
CA ARG A 104 -16.28 -3.20 0.09
C ARG A 104 -16.11 -2.12 1.16
N LEU A 105 -14.90 -1.58 1.30
CA LEU A 105 -14.64 -0.47 2.22
C LEU A 105 -15.35 0.81 1.78
N ALA A 106 -15.27 1.19 0.50
CA ALA A 106 -15.94 2.36 -0.04
C ALA A 106 -17.47 2.31 0.18
N ALA A 107 -18.09 1.16 -0.05
CA ALA A 107 -19.51 0.96 0.22
C ALA A 107 -19.90 1.17 1.69
N SER A 108 -18.94 1.03 2.63
CA SER A 108 -19.18 1.25 4.06
C SER A 108 -19.04 2.70 4.51
N ILE A 109 -18.36 3.57 3.76
CA ILE A 109 -18.11 4.97 4.16
C ILE A 109 -18.86 5.99 3.29
N GLY A 110 -19.49 5.54 2.21
CA GLY A 110 -20.08 6.41 1.19
C GLY A 110 -19.02 7.00 0.26
N ASP A 111 -19.45 7.83 -0.69
CA ASP A 111 -18.53 8.52 -1.59
C ASP A 111 -17.73 9.59 -0.83
N LEU A 112 -16.48 9.82 -1.25
CA LEU A 112 -15.72 10.99 -0.83
C LEU A 112 -16.49 12.24 -1.34
N GLN A 113 -17.08 12.99 -0.41
CA GLN A 113 -17.72 14.27 -0.72
C GLN A 113 -16.73 15.29 -1.25
#